data_AF-A0A510IG01-F1
#
_entry.id   AF-A0A510IG01-F1
#
_cell.length_a   1.000
_cell.length_b   1.000
_cell.length_c   1.000
_cell.angle_alpha   90.00
_cell.angle_beta   90.00
_cell.angle_gamma   90.00
#
_symmetry.space_group_name_H-M   'P 1'
#
loop_
_entity.id
_entity.type
_entity.pdbx_description
1 polymer ?
#
loop_
_entity_poly.entity_id
_entity_poly.type
_entity_poly.pdbx_seq_one_letter_code
_entity_poly.pdbx_strand_id
1 'polypeptide(L)'
;MMKNFMRAVLLLLVIAIGVLAWVFIPSHETVGAQTLEEALNDNYTLVGHRIHSTDPDAGNMFGYFLVYKGANTEDLEPFLVTSDQFIRMEQTGENTLALTVNGRIYRYHNDLWVENPNGKLQHWLVSATAKYVR
;
A
#
# COMPACT_ATOMS: atom_id res chain seq x y z
N MET A 1 -7.50 49.78 24.09
CA MET A 1 -6.85 48.59 24.68
C MET A 1 -7.63 47.30 24.43
N MET A 2 -8.92 47.21 24.80
CA MET A 2 -9.79 46.04 24.55
C MET A 2 -9.87 45.57 23.08
N LYS A 3 -9.96 46.50 22.12
CA LYS A 3 -10.08 46.13 20.69
C LYS A 3 -8.87 45.36 20.16
N ASN A 4 -7.67 45.73 20.59
CA ASN A 4 -6.44 45.07 20.14
C ASN A 4 -6.25 43.72 20.84
N PHE A 5 -6.66 43.63 22.12
CA PHE A 5 -6.70 42.37 22.87
C PHE A 5 -7.67 41.37 22.25
N MET A 6 -8.89 41.79 21.94
CA MET A 6 -9.90 40.93 21.31
C MET A 6 -9.48 40.46 19.92
N ARG A 7 -8.79 41.30 19.15
CA ARG A 7 -8.17 40.91 17.86
C ARG A 7 -7.09 39.86 18.04
N ALA A 8 -6.24 39.98 19.06
CA ALA A 8 -5.20 38.99 19.34
C ALA A 8 -5.78 37.63 19.74
N VAL A 9 -6.83 37.61 20.57
CA VAL A 9 -7.54 36.38 20.95
C VAL A 9 -8.20 35.72 19.73
N LEU A 10 -8.86 36.50 18.87
CA LEU A 10 -9.45 35.99 17.63
C LEU A 10 -8.38 35.41 16.68
N LEU A 11 -7.22 36.07 16.56
CA LEU A 11 -6.10 35.56 15.78
C LEU A 11 -5.58 34.23 16.32
N LEU A 12 -5.39 34.11 17.63
CA LEU A 12 -4.98 32.87 18.26
C LEU A 12 -6.00 31.75 18.05
N LEU A 13 -7.29 32.06 18.11
CA LEU A 13 -8.37 31.10 17.86
C LEU A 13 -8.37 30.61 16.41
N VAL A 14 -8.17 31.50 15.43
CA VAL A 14 -8.06 31.12 14.01
C VAL A 14 -6.82 30.26 13.76
N ILE A 15 -5.67 30.61 14.35
CA ILE A 15 -4.45 29.80 14.26
C ILE A 15 -4.68 28.42 14.87
N ALA A 16 -5.29 28.35 16.05
CA ALA A 16 -5.59 27.08 16.72
C ALA A 16 -6.51 26.20 15.87
N ILE A 17 -7.57 26.77 15.26
CA ILE A 17 -8.45 26.04 14.34
C ILE A 17 -7.68 25.54 13.12
N GLY A 18 -6.80 26.37 12.53
CA GLY A 18 -5.97 25.97 11.39
C GLY A 18 -5.02 24.81 11.72
N VAL A 19 -4.37 24.85 12.89
CA VAL A 19 -3.51 23.76 13.36
C VAL A 19 -4.31 22.50 13.63
N LEU A 20 -5.46 22.60 14.29
CA LEU A 20 -6.33 21.43 14.53
C LEU A 20 -6.79 20.83 13.20
N ALA A 21 -7.25 21.65 12.26
CA ALA A 21 -7.63 21.17 10.94
C ALA A 21 -6.47 20.43 10.25
N TRP A 22 -5.25 20.97 10.31
CA TRP A 22 -4.06 20.31 9.74
C TRP A 22 -3.74 18.97 10.42
N VAL A 23 -3.79 18.91 11.76
CA VAL A 23 -3.52 17.68 12.53
C VAL A 23 -4.55 16.57 12.26
N PHE A 24 -5.78 16.95 11.92
CA PHE A 24 -6.89 16.01 11.72
C PHE A 24 -7.20 15.71 10.24
N ILE A 25 -6.40 16.19 9.27
CA ILE A 25 -6.52 15.71 7.89
C ILE A 25 -5.83 14.33 7.81
N PRO A 26 -6.58 13.22 7.63
CA PRO A 26 -5.96 11.92 7.47
C PRO A 26 -5.08 11.91 6.20
N SER A 27 -3.91 11.28 6.28
CA SER A 27 -3.13 10.98 5.09
C SER A 27 -3.90 9.96 4.26
N HIS A 28 -4.04 10.23 2.97
CA HIS A 28 -4.70 9.33 2.03
C HIS A 28 -3.67 8.63 1.17
N GLU A 29 -3.80 7.31 1.06
CA GLU A 29 -3.06 6.51 0.09
C GLU A 29 -3.97 6.17 -1.09
N THR A 30 -3.46 6.31 -2.31
CA THR A 30 -4.17 5.94 -3.53
C THR A 30 -3.34 5.01 -4.39
N VAL A 31 -4.02 4.06 -5.04
CA VAL A 31 -3.41 3.16 -6.02
C VAL A 31 -3.17 3.93 -7.32
N GLY A 32 -1.92 3.99 -7.74
CA GLY A 32 -1.48 4.63 -8.97
C GLY A 32 -1.27 3.65 -10.11
N ALA A 33 -0.42 4.05 -11.05
CA ALA A 33 -0.11 3.27 -12.24
C ALA A 33 0.42 1.86 -11.90
N GLN A 34 0.04 0.89 -12.72
CA GLN A 34 0.60 -0.46 -12.69
C GLN A 34 2.09 -0.41 -13.07
N THR A 35 2.90 -1.15 -12.32
CA THR A 35 4.37 -1.19 -12.43
C THR A 35 4.91 -2.59 -12.68
N LEU A 36 4.13 -3.63 -12.32
CA LEU A 36 4.46 -5.03 -12.52
C LEU A 36 3.18 -5.79 -12.88
N GLU A 37 3.30 -6.72 -13.81
CA GLU A 37 2.32 -7.77 -14.06
C GLU A 37 3.06 -9.03 -14.48
N GLU A 38 2.95 -10.07 -13.67
CA GLU A 38 3.68 -11.32 -13.92
C GLU A 38 2.78 -12.52 -13.62
N ALA A 39 2.61 -13.37 -14.64
CA ALA A 39 1.78 -14.56 -14.53
C ALA A 39 2.44 -15.57 -13.59
N LEU A 40 1.68 -16.00 -12.58
CA LEU A 40 2.11 -17.01 -11.63
C LEU A 40 1.84 -18.40 -12.21
N ASN A 41 0.60 -18.65 -12.62
CA ASN A 41 0.19 -19.89 -13.30
C ASN A 41 -0.91 -19.58 -14.32
N ASP A 42 -1.68 -20.59 -14.74
CA ASP A 42 -2.76 -20.42 -15.71
C ASP A 42 -3.86 -19.47 -15.24
N ASN A 43 -4.09 -19.35 -13.93
CA ASN A 43 -5.23 -18.66 -13.34
C ASN A 43 -4.86 -17.38 -12.58
N TYR A 44 -3.65 -17.28 -12.03
CA TYR A 44 -3.26 -16.19 -11.13
C TYR A 44 -2.11 -15.35 -11.67
N THR A 45 -2.10 -14.08 -11.28
CA THR A 45 -1.10 -13.08 -11.64
C THR A 45 -0.70 -12.29 -10.40
N LEU A 46 0.59 -11.97 -10.30
CA LEU A 46 1.07 -10.96 -9.39
C LEU A 46 1.02 -9.60 -10.10
N VAL A 47 0.32 -8.65 -9.49
CA VAL A 47 0.20 -7.27 -10.00
C VAL A 47 0.82 -6.31 -8.99
N GLY A 48 1.65 -5.39 -9.46
CA GLY A 48 2.27 -4.35 -8.64
C GLY A 48 1.83 -2.95 -9.08
N HIS A 49 1.47 -2.08 -8.14
CA HIS A 49 1.10 -0.69 -8.39
C HIS A 49 1.97 0.26 -7.58
N ARG A 50 2.23 1.45 -8.13
CA ARG A 50 2.74 2.57 -7.32
C ARG A 50 1.65 3.01 -6.34
N ILE A 51 2.01 3.27 -5.09
CA ILE A 51 1.13 3.86 -4.09
C ILE A 51 1.54 5.33 -3.91
N HIS A 52 0.57 6.22 -4.00
CA HIS A 52 0.75 7.64 -3.72
C HIS A 52 0.20 7.95 -2.34
N SER A 53 1.00 8.62 -1.50
CA SER A 53 0.54 9.12 -0.21
C SER A 53 0.53 10.63 -0.19
N THR A 54 -0.46 11.21 0.48
CA THR A 54 -0.49 12.65 0.78
C THR A 54 0.39 13.01 1.99
N ASP A 55 0.98 12.02 2.68
CA ASP A 55 1.98 12.25 3.71
C ASP A 55 3.29 12.75 3.05
N PRO A 56 3.75 13.98 3.37
CA PRO A 56 4.98 14.53 2.80
C PRO A 56 6.24 13.75 3.18
N ASP A 57 6.20 12.98 4.27
CA ASP A 57 7.33 12.16 4.72
C ASP A 57 7.27 10.73 4.15
N ALA A 58 6.21 10.39 3.39
CA ALA A 58 6.12 9.11 2.72
C ALA A 58 7.16 9.00 1.60
N GLY A 59 7.98 7.95 1.67
CA GLY A 59 8.87 7.57 0.59
C GLY A 59 8.13 6.96 -0.60
N ASN A 60 8.89 6.48 -1.59
CA ASN A 60 8.31 5.66 -2.65
C ASN A 60 7.70 4.39 -2.05
N MET A 61 6.46 4.08 -2.43
CA MET A 61 5.74 2.89 -2.02
C MET A 61 5.16 2.19 -3.24
N PHE A 62 5.23 0.86 -3.21
CA PHE A 62 4.70 -0.05 -4.21
C PHE A 62 3.89 -1.14 -3.52
N GLY A 63 2.63 -1.28 -3.93
CA GLY A 63 1.70 -2.28 -3.42
C GLY A 63 1.62 -3.44 -4.39
N TYR A 64 1.73 -4.66 -3.88
CA TYR A 64 1.66 -5.89 -4.66
C TYR A 64 0.42 -6.70 -4.26
N PHE A 65 -0.23 -7.26 -5.27
CA PHE A 65 -1.50 -7.97 -5.21
C PHE A 65 -1.35 -9.33 -5.88
N LEU A 66 -1.92 -10.36 -5.28
CA LEU A 66 -2.07 -11.67 -5.92
C LEU A 66 -3.54 -11.84 -6.27
N VAL A 67 -3.84 -11.91 -7.57
CA VAL A 67 -5.22 -11.87 -8.07
C VAL A 67 -5.45 -12.95 -9.12
N TYR A 68 -6.72 -13.30 -9.33
CA TYR A 68 -7.11 -14.05 -10.52
C TYR A 68 -6.87 -13.20 -11.77
N LYS A 69 -6.44 -13.81 -12.87
CA LYS A 69 -6.15 -13.11 -14.13
C LYS A 69 -7.32 -12.26 -14.59
N GLY A 70 -7.05 -10.97 -14.83
CA GLY A 70 -8.04 -10.00 -15.29
C GLY A 70 -8.93 -9.41 -14.18
N ALA A 71 -8.72 -9.78 -12.91
CA ALA A 71 -9.39 -9.11 -11.80
C ALA A 71 -8.80 -7.69 -11.58
N ASN A 72 -9.64 -6.76 -11.13
CA ASN A 72 -9.25 -5.41 -10.77
C ASN A 72 -8.66 -5.37 -9.35
N THR A 73 -7.68 -4.50 -9.11
CA THR A 73 -7.03 -4.27 -7.82
C THR A 73 -7.56 -3.05 -7.06
N GLU A 74 -8.44 -2.23 -7.67
CA GLU A 74 -8.93 -0.96 -7.08
C GLU A 74 -9.58 -1.11 -5.71
N ASP A 75 -10.35 -2.18 -5.49
CA ASP A 75 -11.05 -2.47 -4.23
C ASP A 75 -10.30 -3.48 -3.34
N LEU A 76 -9.10 -3.89 -3.74
CA LEU A 76 -8.31 -4.87 -3.01
C LEU A 76 -7.26 -4.19 -2.14
N GLU A 77 -6.86 -4.85 -1.07
CA GLU A 77 -5.71 -4.44 -0.27
C GLU A 77 -4.45 -5.18 -0.75
N PRO A 78 -3.30 -4.49 -0.90
CA PRO A 78 -2.06 -5.14 -1.26
C PRO A 78 -1.59 -6.02 -0.11
N PHE A 79 -1.17 -7.24 -0.44
CA PHE A 79 -0.60 -8.14 0.57
C PHE A 79 0.82 -7.70 0.96
N LEU A 80 1.52 -7.00 0.08
CA LEU A 80 2.86 -6.46 0.33
C LEU A 80 2.89 -4.98 -0.07
N VAL A 81 3.32 -4.11 0.84
CA VAL A 81 3.68 -2.72 0.52
C VAL A 81 5.15 -2.52 0.85
N THR A 82 5.95 -2.10 -0.12
CA THR A 82 7.39 -1.93 0.03
C THR A 82 7.90 -0.73 -0.76
N SER A 83 9.09 -0.26 -0.42
CA SER A 83 9.83 0.72 -1.25
C SER A 83 10.56 0.10 -2.44
N ASP A 84 10.55 -1.24 -2.56
CA ASP A 84 11.15 -1.96 -3.68
C ASP A 84 10.17 -2.08 -4.86
N GLN A 85 10.51 -1.46 -6.01
CA GLN A 85 9.75 -1.63 -7.26
C GLN A 85 10.05 -2.96 -7.97
N PHE A 86 11.18 -3.59 -7.66
CA PHE A 86 11.73 -4.72 -8.40
C PHE A 86 11.86 -5.94 -7.50
N ILE A 87 10.78 -6.28 -6.79
CA ILE A 87 10.75 -7.52 -6.02
C ILE A 87 11.03 -8.70 -6.96
N ARG A 88 11.76 -9.69 -6.47
CA ARG A 88 11.93 -10.95 -7.19
C ARG A 88 10.97 -11.96 -6.62
N MET A 89 10.42 -12.82 -7.47
CA MET A 89 9.54 -13.88 -7.03
C MET A 89 9.84 -15.22 -7.69
N GLU A 90 9.45 -16.28 -6.99
CA GLU A 90 9.59 -17.66 -7.43
C GLU A 90 8.38 -18.45 -6.93
N GLN A 91 7.70 -19.18 -7.82
CA GLN A 91 6.72 -20.17 -7.39
C GLN A 91 7.42 -21.39 -6.82
N THR A 92 7.03 -21.77 -5.60
CA THR A 92 7.62 -22.92 -4.89
C THR A 92 6.69 -24.14 -4.88
N GLY A 93 5.49 -24.01 -5.45
CA GLY A 93 4.42 -24.99 -5.43
C GLY A 93 3.14 -24.43 -6.06
N GLU A 94 2.05 -25.19 -6.04
CA GLU A 94 0.80 -24.85 -6.76
C GLU A 94 0.22 -23.48 -6.33
N ASN A 95 0.20 -23.21 -5.02
CA ASN A 95 -0.27 -21.95 -4.45
C ASN A 95 0.74 -21.35 -3.45
N THR A 96 2.03 -21.51 -3.72
CA THR A 96 3.08 -21.02 -2.83
C THR A 96 4.07 -20.14 -3.57
N LEU A 97 4.37 -18.99 -2.97
CA LEU A 97 5.24 -17.96 -3.55
C LEU A 97 6.39 -17.64 -2.60
N ALA A 98 7.60 -17.52 -3.12
CA ALA A 98 8.74 -16.96 -2.42
C ALA A 98 9.10 -15.61 -3.02
N LEU A 99 9.24 -14.59 -2.16
CA LEU A 99 9.59 -13.23 -2.54
C LEU A 99 10.97 -12.87 -2.00
N THR A 100 11.73 -12.10 -2.77
CA THR A 100 12.90 -11.36 -2.29
C THR A 100 12.63 -9.87 -2.43
N VAL A 101 12.70 -9.17 -1.30
CA VAL A 101 12.43 -7.73 -1.20
C VAL A 101 13.68 -7.02 -0.71
N ASN A 102 14.21 -6.06 -1.48
CA ASN A 102 15.41 -5.29 -1.13
C ASN A 102 15.10 -3.91 -0.54
N GLY A 103 13.81 -3.55 -0.47
CA GLY A 103 13.32 -2.31 0.12
C GLY A 103 12.77 -2.47 1.53
N ARG A 104 12.50 -1.33 2.18
CA ARG A 104 11.71 -1.29 3.42
C ARG A 104 10.31 -1.83 3.15
N ILE A 105 9.88 -2.79 3.96
CA ILE A 105 8.52 -3.33 3.98
C ILE A 105 7.68 -2.51 4.95
N TYR A 106 6.55 -1.98 4.49
CA TYR A 106 5.56 -1.23 5.27
C TYR A 106 4.38 -2.12 5.69
N ARG A 107 4.00 -3.08 4.84
CA ARG A 107 2.92 -4.05 5.08
C ARG A 107 3.31 -5.40 4.49
N TYR A 108 2.97 -6.49 5.18
CA TYR A 108 3.13 -7.84 4.67
C TYR A 108 2.10 -8.81 5.27
N HIS A 109 1.35 -9.48 4.40
CA HIS A 109 0.48 -10.61 4.70
C HIS A 109 0.97 -11.82 3.92
N ASN A 110 1.12 -12.94 4.61
CA ASN A 110 1.73 -14.16 4.09
C ASN A 110 0.73 -15.32 3.91
N ASP A 111 -0.49 -15.13 4.38
CA ASP A 111 -1.61 -16.06 4.27
C ASP A 111 -2.74 -15.32 3.54
N LEU A 112 -2.97 -15.69 2.28
CA LEU A 112 -3.83 -14.96 1.35
C LEU A 112 -5.01 -15.81 0.92
N TRP A 113 -6.18 -15.18 0.82
CA TRP A 113 -7.38 -15.78 0.27
C TRP A 113 -7.80 -15.00 -0.98
N VAL A 114 -7.62 -15.60 -2.14
CA VAL A 114 -7.82 -14.93 -3.43
C VAL A 114 -9.10 -15.41 -4.06
N GLU A 115 -10.00 -14.48 -4.36
CA GLU A 115 -11.30 -14.79 -4.94
C GLU A 115 -11.18 -15.17 -6.42
N ASN A 116 -11.79 -16.29 -6.77
CA ASN A 116 -11.98 -16.74 -8.15
C ASN A 116 -13.26 -16.13 -8.75
N PRO A 117 -13.42 -16.14 -10.08
CA PRO A 117 -14.63 -15.63 -10.75
C PRO A 117 -15.94 -16.32 -10.35
N ASN A 118 -15.86 -17.50 -9.73
CA ASN A 118 -17.00 -18.27 -9.22
C ASN A 118 -17.31 -17.97 -7.73
N GLY A 119 -16.67 -16.96 -7.13
CA GLY A 119 -16.85 -16.55 -5.73
C GLY A 119 -16.17 -17.48 -4.71
N LYS A 120 -15.38 -18.47 -5.16
CA LYS A 120 -14.61 -19.34 -4.27
C LYS A 120 -13.26 -18.71 -3.95
N LEU A 121 -12.86 -18.78 -2.69
CA LEU A 121 -11.53 -18.35 -2.26
C LEU A 121 -10.51 -19.48 -2.46
N GLN A 122 -9.37 -19.13 -3.04
CA GLN A 122 -8.19 -19.99 -3.11
C GLN A 122 -7.15 -19.52 -2.11
N HIS A 123 -6.63 -20.45 -1.33
CA HIS A 123 -5.61 -20.18 -0.32
C HIS A 123 -4.22 -20.14 -0.95
N TRP A 124 -3.46 -19.09 -0.64
CA TRP A 124 -2.09 -18.87 -1.09
C TRP A 124 -1.17 -18.59 0.10
N LEU A 125 0.01 -19.22 0.08
CA LEU A 125 1.04 -18.99 1.08
C LEU A 125 2.22 -18.26 0.46
N VAL A 126 2.62 -17.15 1.08
CA VAL A 126 3.75 -16.34 0.63
C VAL A 126 4.85 -16.39 1.67
N SER A 127 6.08 -16.59 1.23
CA SER A 127 7.27 -16.42 2.05
C SER A 127 8.06 -15.22 1.51
N ALA A 128 8.70 -14.46 2.39
CA ALA A 128 9.46 -13.27 1.99
C ALA A 128 10.82 -13.25 2.66
N THR A 129 11.86 -13.02 1.87
CA THR A 129 13.21 -12.71 2.32
C THR A 129 13.45 -11.22 2.15
N ALA A 130 13.59 -10.50 3.26
CA ALA A 130 13.90 -9.07 3.26
C ALA A 130 15.41 -8.84 3.32
N LYS A 131 15.97 -8.15 2.32
CA LYS A 131 17.39 -7.76 2.23
C LYS A 131 17.55 -6.24 2.28
N TYR A 132 16.81 -5.60 3.18
CA TYR A 132 16.90 -4.15 3.36
C TYR A 132 18.19 -3.78 4.10
N VAL A 133 19.03 -2.98 3.46
CA VAL A 133 20.24 -2.39 4.06
C VAL A 133 20.11 -0.88 3.93
N ARG A 134 20.23 -0.17 5.05
CA ARG A 134 20.14 1.29 5.13
C ARG A 134 21.51 1.91 5.38
#